data_AF-A0A382IM96-F1
#
_entry.id   AF-A0A382IM96-F1
#
_cell.length_a   1.000
_cell.length_b   1.000
_cell.length_c   1.000
_cell.angle_alpha   90.00
_cell.angle_beta   90.00
_cell.angle_gamma   90.00
#
_symmetry.space_group_name_H-M   'P 1'
#
loop_
_entity.id
_entity.type
_entity.pdbx_description
1 polymer ?
#
loop_
_entity_poly.entity_id
_entity_poly.type
_entity_poly.pdbx_seq_one_letter_code
_entity_poly.pdbx_strand_id
1 'polypeptide(L)'
;MKFLGRFPIPMSILIIACLAVSLWTVTHYFENTIRPLQEQARRAHIEGEIKAADSLLKRKRYDTAAQEYRFILDAYDNELLKQDKGHLHDAMGLSHFGLSTRQDQEKNLKLAIEDFQEALTYRTSDVSPELYGTTWKHLGRVYENLAIHRKSEDDFAAAIDAYQKALSVQQG
;
A
#
# COMPACT_ATOMS: atom_id res chain seq x y z
N MET A 1 3.58 1.68 -62.64
CA MET A 1 3.66 2.50 -61.41
C MET A 1 5.11 2.58 -60.93
N LYS A 2 5.81 3.69 -61.24
CA LYS A 2 7.13 4.05 -60.66
C LYS A 2 6.93 5.38 -59.95
N PHE A 3 6.54 5.35 -58.67
CA PHE A 3 6.19 6.56 -57.91
C PHE A 3 7.24 6.95 -56.87
N LEU A 4 8.50 6.52 -57.05
CA LEU A 4 9.60 6.85 -56.14
C LEU A 4 10.84 7.30 -56.92
N GLY A 5 10.87 8.60 -57.19
CA GLY A 5 12.02 9.39 -57.62
C GLY A 5 11.52 10.83 -57.77
N ARG A 6 12.07 11.88 -57.15
CA ARG A 6 13.33 12.05 -56.42
C ARG A 6 13.24 13.49 -55.87
N PHE A 7 12.69 13.69 -54.67
CA PHE A 7 12.75 15.02 -54.07
C PHE A 7 14.22 15.43 -53.92
N PRO A 8 14.57 16.70 -54.16
CA PRO A 8 15.95 17.14 -53.97
C PRO A 8 16.34 16.87 -52.52
N ILE A 9 17.54 16.34 -52.30
CA ILE A 9 18.11 15.98 -50.99
C ILE A 9 17.76 17.01 -49.88
N PRO A 10 17.87 18.34 -50.08
CA PRO A 10 17.49 19.31 -49.05
C PRO A 10 16.01 19.27 -48.65
N MET A 11 15.10 18.97 -49.58
CA MET A 11 13.67 18.89 -49.28
C MET A 11 13.34 17.61 -48.50
N SER A 12 13.98 16.49 -48.83
CA SER A 12 13.86 15.25 -48.04
C SER A 12 14.37 15.44 -46.61
N ILE A 13 15.50 16.15 -46.43
CA ILE A 13 16.04 16.47 -45.10
C ILE A 13 15.06 17.34 -44.30
N LEU A 14 14.45 18.36 -44.92
CA LEU A 14 13.46 19.22 -44.26
C LEU A 14 12.23 18.43 -43.82
N ILE A 15 11.72 17.52 -44.65
CA ILE A 15 10.60 16.66 -44.29
C ILE A 15 10.94 15.79 -43.08
N ILE A 16 12.13 15.16 -43.09
CA ILE A 16 12.58 14.33 -41.96
C ILE A 16 12.73 15.18 -40.69
N ALA A 17 13.30 16.38 -40.79
CA ALA A 17 13.45 17.28 -39.65
C ALA A 17 12.08 17.71 -39.07
N CYS A 18 11.12 18.07 -39.92
CA CYS A 18 9.76 18.41 -39.47
C CYS A 18 9.06 17.22 -38.80
N LEU A 19 9.20 16.01 -39.35
CA LEU A 19 8.64 14.79 -38.73
C LEU A 19 9.32 14.46 -37.40
N ALA A 20 10.62 14.68 -37.28
CA ALA A 20 11.34 14.50 -36.03
C ALA A 20 10.88 15.51 -34.96
N VAL A 21 10.70 16.78 -35.34
CA VAL A 21 10.18 17.81 -34.43
C VAL A 21 8.75 17.51 -34.02
N SER A 22 7.86 17.11 -34.95
CA SER A 22 6.48 16.79 -34.60
C SER A 22 6.36 15.54 -33.73
N LEU A 23 7.17 14.52 -33.99
CA LEU A 23 7.23 13.34 -33.12
C LEU A 23 7.73 13.73 -31.73
N TRP A 24 8.80 14.52 -31.65
CA TRP A 24 9.36 14.99 -30.38
C TRP A 24 8.35 15.84 -29.59
N THR A 25 7.61 16.75 -30.22
CA THR A 25 6.59 17.55 -29.52
C THR A 25 5.43 16.70 -29.03
N VAL A 26 4.98 15.70 -29.79
CA VAL A 26 3.93 14.77 -29.36
C VAL A 26 4.41 13.92 -28.18
N THR A 27 5.62 13.34 -28.24
CA THR A 27 6.15 12.56 -27.13
C THR A 27 6.38 13.43 -25.91
N HIS A 28 6.95 14.63 -26.09
CA HIS A 28 7.16 15.59 -25.01
C HIS A 28 5.85 16.03 -24.36
N TYR A 29 4.81 16.31 -25.15
CA TYR A 29 3.49 16.67 -24.63
C TYR A 29 2.84 15.50 -23.88
N PHE A 30 2.93 14.29 -24.43
CA PHE A 30 2.42 13.07 -23.79
C PHE A 30 3.13 12.82 -22.45
N GLU A 31 4.45 12.91 -22.43
CA GLU A 31 5.26 12.63 -21.24
C GLU A 31 5.13 13.69 -20.15
N ASN A 32 5.03 14.97 -20.53
CA ASN A 32 5.01 16.06 -19.55
C ASN A 32 3.61 16.52 -19.16
N THR A 33 2.58 16.19 -19.94
CA THR A 33 1.20 16.63 -19.66
C THR A 33 0.25 15.46 -19.42
N ILE A 34 0.19 14.50 -20.35
CA ILE A 34 -0.85 13.45 -20.31
C ILE A 34 -0.51 12.37 -19.30
N ARG A 35 0.72 11.84 -19.31
CA ARG A 35 1.15 10.80 -18.36
C ARG A 35 0.97 11.25 -16.90
N PRO A 36 1.45 12.44 -16.47
CA PRO A 36 1.30 12.87 -15.08
C PRO A 36 -0.16 13.03 -14.66
N LEU A 37 -1.02 13.53 -15.56
CA LEU A 37 -2.45 13.67 -15.29
C LEU A 37 -3.14 12.32 -15.11
N GLN A 38 -2.81 11.33 -15.95
CA GLN A 38 -3.33 9.97 -15.83
C GLN A 38 -2.88 9.29 -14.53
N GLU A 39 -1.59 9.42 -14.19
CA GLU A 39 -1.04 8.91 -12.92
C GLU A 39 -1.70 9.56 -11.70
N GLN A 40 -1.92 10.88 -11.74
CA GLN A 40 -2.61 11.59 -10.66
C GLN A 40 -4.06 11.12 -10.51
N ALA A 41 -4.80 10.96 -11.61
CA ALA A 41 -6.17 10.48 -11.59
C ALA A 41 -6.27 9.05 -11.04
N ARG A 42 -5.34 8.18 -11.44
CA ARG A 42 -5.22 6.80 -10.97
C ARG A 42 -4.90 6.73 -9.47
N ARG A 43 -3.95 7.54 -8.98
CA ARG A 43 -3.67 7.67 -7.55
C ARG A 43 -4.87 8.16 -6.75
N ALA A 44 -5.56 9.19 -7.23
CA ALA A 44 -6.75 9.72 -6.57
C ALA A 44 -7.88 8.68 -6.49
N HIS A 45 -8.00 7.82 -7.51
CA HIS A 45 -8.96 6.72 -7.50
C HIS A 45 -8.61 5.68 -6.41
N ILE A 46 -7.36 5.21 -6.37
CA ILE A 46 -6.88 4.25 -5.36
C ILE A 46 -7.05 4.82 -3.95
N GLU A 47 -6.68 6.09 -3.72
CA GLU A 47 -6.87 6.76 -2.43
C GLU A 47 -8.35 6.82 -2.03
N GLY A 48 -9.24 7.02 -3.00
CA GLY A 48 -10.70 6.96 -2.79
C GLY A 48 -11.18 5.58 -2.33
N GLU A 49 -10.66 4.50 -2.92
CA GLU A 49 -10.99 3.12 -2.53
C GLU A 49 -10.45 2.78 -1.14
N ILE A 50 -9.22 3.19 -0.82
CA ILE A 50 -8.64 3.03 0.52
C ILE A 50 -9.52 3.75 1.56
N LYS A 51 -9.92 5.00 1.29
CA LYS A 51 -10.81 5.76 2.19
C LYS A 51 -12.18 5.10 2.37
N ALA A 52 -12.71 4.48 1.32
CA ALA A 52 -13.96 3.73 1.40
C ALA A 52 -13.80 2.51 2.32
N ALA A 53 -12.71 1.76 2.19
CA ALA A 53 -12.37 0.63 3.06
C ALA A 53 -12.12 1.08 4.52
N ASP A 54 -11.43 2.21 4.74
CA ASP A 54 -11.24 2.81 6.07
C ASP A 54 -12.58 3.14 6.75
N SER A 55 -13.56 3.60 5.96
CA SER A 55 -14.93 3.85 6.45
C SER A 55 -15.61 2.57 6.93
N LEU A 56 -15.39 1.44 6.24
CA LEU A 56 -15.91 0.13 6.67
C LEU A 56 -15.27 -0.30 7.98
N LEU A 57 -13.95 -0.15 8.11
CA LEU A 57 -13.22 -0.47 9.34
C LEU A 57 -13.72 0.37 10.52
N LYS A 58 -13.89 1.69 10.33
CA LYS A 58 -14.46 2.59 11.35
C LYS A 58 -15.86 2.19 11.79
N ARG A 59 -16.67 1.65 10.87
CA ARG A 59 -18.01 1.11 11.14
C ARG A 59 -17.99 -0.32 11.71
N LYS A 60 -16.80 -0.85 12.04
CA LYS A 60 -16.57 -2.20 12.57
C LYS A 60 -17.08 -3.32 11.65
N ARG A 61 -17.15 -3.04 10.34
CA ARG A 61 -17.45 -4.03 9.30
C ARG A 61 -16.17 -4.75 8.90
N TYR A 62 -15.57 -5.43 9.87
CA TYR A 62 -14.21 -5.96 9.76
C TYR A 62 -14.02 -6.95 8.62
N ASP A 63 -14.95 -7.88 8.42
CA ASP A 63 -14.88 -8.88 7.34
C ASP A 63 -14.87 -8.22 5.95
N THR A 64 -15.80 -7.29 5.72
CA THR A 64 -15.83 -6.53 4.46
C THR A 64 -14.58 -5.66 4.31
N ALA A 65 -14.15 -4.97 5.38
CA ALA A 65 -12.96 -4.12 5.31
C ALA A 65 -11.70 -4.92 4.94
N ALA A 66 -11.46 -6.07 5.57
CA ALA A 66 -10.32 -6.93 5.25
C ALA A 66 -10.35 -7.42 3.79
N GLN A 67 -11.54 -7.74 3.25
CA GLN A 67 -11.70 -8.14 1.85
C GLN A 67 -11.38 -6.98 0.88
N GLU A 68 -11.87 -5.78 1.15
CA GLU A 68 -11.59 -4.60 0.33
C GLU A 68 -10.11 -4.22 0.34
N TYR A 69 -9.45 -4.22 1.51
CA TYR A 69 -8.02 -3.93 1.57
C TYR A 69 -7.18 -4.94 0.78
N ARG A 70 -7.51 -6.23 0.88
CA ARG A 70 -6.85 -7.27 0.08
C ARG A 70 -7.10 -7.08 -1.41
N PHE A 71 -8.33 -6.76 -1.80
CA PHE A 71 -8.65 -6.46 -3.20
C PHE A 71 -7.82 -5.29 -3.73
N ILE A 72 -7.71 -4.19 -2.97
CA ILE A 72 -6.90 -3.03 -3.35
C ILE A 72 -5.42 -3.43 -3.48
N LEU A 73 -4.90 -4.22 -2.54
CA LEU A 73 -3.51 -4.69 -2.59
C LEU A 73 -3.24 -5.53 -3.85
N ASP A 74 -4.13 -6.48 -4.17
CA ASP A 74 -3.99 -7.38 -5.32
C ASP A 74 -4.19 -6.64 -6.65
N ALA A 75 -5.15 -5.71 -6.73
CA ALA A 75 -5.49 -4.99 -7.95
C ALA A 75 -4.45 -3.93 -8.33
N TYR A 76 -3.80 -3.30 -7.34
CA TYR A 76 -2.91 -2.16 -7.55
C TYR A 76 -1.49 -2.36 -7.01
N ASP A 77 -1.04 -3.61 -6.83
CA ASP A 77 0.26 -3.92 -6.20
C ASP A 77 1.45 -3.12 -6.79
N ASN A 78 1.50 -2.96 -8.12
CA ASN A 78 2.59 -2.24 -8.80
C ASN A 78 2.46 -0.71 -8.74
N GLU A 79 1.28 -0.20 -8.35
CA GLU A 79 0.94 1.23 -8.35
C GLU A 79 0.93 1.81 -6.93
N LEU A 80 0.73 0.97 -5.92
CA LEU A 80 0.70 1.36 -4.52
C LEU A 80 2.07 1.82 -4.03
N LEU A 81 2.06 2.95 -3.33
CA LEU A 81 3.24 3.41 -2.60
C LEU A 81 3.52 2.45 -1.44
N LYS A 82 4.79 2.33 -1.04
CA LYS A 82 5.18 1.53 0.13
C LYS A 82 4.38 1.90 1.39
N GLN A 83 4.13 3.20 1.59
CA GLN A 83 3.33 3.70 2.69
C GLN A 83 1.89 3.17 2.66
N ASP A 84 1.28 3.14 1.47
CA ASP A 84 -0.08 2.64 1.30
C ASP A 84 -0.15 1.13 1.54
N LYS A 85 0.84 0.36 1.06
CA LYS A 85 0.95 -1.08 1.38
C LYS A 85 1.05 -1.31 2.89
N GLY A 86 1.89 -0.54 3.59
CA GLY A 86 1.99 -0.59 5.05
C GLY A 86 0.68 -0.23 5.75
N HIS A 87 -0.10 0.72 5.20
CA HIS A 87 -1.44 1.05 5.70
C HIS A 87 -2.46 -0.07 5.49
N LEU A 88 -2.51 -0.64 4.29
CA LEU A 88 -3.43 -1.73 3.97
C LEU A 88 -3.22 -2.93 4.88
N HIS A 89 -1.96 -3.36 5.08
CA HIS A 89 -1.64 -4.45 5.98
C HIS A 89 -2.00 -4.13 7.45
N ASP A 90 -1.67 -2.94 7.96
CA ASP A 90 -2.03 -2.56 9.33
C ASP A 90 -3.56 -2.50 9.52
N ALA A 91 -4.29 -2.02 8.52
CA ALA A 91 -5.74 -1.95 8.55
C ALA A 91 -6.41 -3.34 8.42
N MET A 92 -5.83 -4.26 7.65
CA MET A 92 -6.21 -5.69 7.64
C MET A 92 -5.96 -6.34 8.99
N GLY A 93 -4.80 -6.09 9.60
CA GLY A 93 -4.48 -6.59 10.94
C GLY A 93 -5.46 -6.12 12.00
N LEU A 94 -5.86 -4.83 11.96
CA LEU A 94 -6.92 -4.28 12.82
C LEU A 94 -8.28 -4.92 12.54
N SER A 95 -8.58 -5.24 11.29
CA SER A 95 -9.83 -5.90 10.91
C SER A 95 -9.87 -7.33 11.46
N HIS A 96 -8.82 -8.12 11.28
CA HIS A 96 -8.71 -9.46 11.85
C HIS A 96 -8.73 -9.44 13.38
N PHE A 97 -8.03 -8.49 14.02
CA PHE A 97 -8.12 -8.30 15.46
C PHE A 97 -9.54 -7.94 15.93
N GLY A 98 -10.27 -7.13 15.15
CA GLY A 98 -11.69 -6.87 15.39
C GLY A 98 -12.55 -8.12 15.27
N LEU A 99 -12.30 -8.96 14.27
CA LEU A 99 -13.01 -10.23 14.05
C LEU A 99 -12.76 -11.26 15.15
N SER A 100 -11.55 -11.29 15.73
CA SER A 100 -11.21 -12.26 16.78
C SER A 100 -12.08 -12.14 18.02
N THR A 101 -12.69 -10.97 18.25
CA THR A 101 -13.65 -10.75 19.33
C THR A 101 -15.05 -11.31 19.05
N ARG A 102 -15.34 -11.68 17.79
CA ARG A 102 -16.65 -12.10 17.31
C ARG A 102 -16.71 -13.56 16.87
N GLN A 103 -15.65 -14.05 16.21
CA GLN A 103 -15.58 -15.40 15.67
C GLN A 103 -14.12 -15.86 15.49
N ASP A 104 -13.90 -17.17 15.46
CA ASP A 104 -12.61 -17.82 15.16
C ASP A 104 -11.40 -17.11 15.80
N GLN A 105 -11.48 -16.87 17.12
CA GLN A 105 -10.57 -15.98 17.86
C GLN A 105 -9.09 -16.24 17.53
N GLU A 106 -8.60 -17.46 17.73
CA GLU A 106 -7.19 -17.78 17.50
C GLU A 106 -6.77 -17.59 16.03
N LYS A 107 -7.61 -18.02 15.07
CA LYS A 107 -7.32 -17.88 13.64
C LYS A 107 -7.19 -16.41 13.26
N ASN A 108 -8.12 -15.58 13.71
CA ASN A 108 -8.11 -14.16 13.42
C ASN A 108 -6.96 -13.43 14.13
N LEU A 109 -6.55 -13.85 15.33
CA LEU A 109 -5.36 -13.31 15.98
C LEU A 109 -4.08 -13.66 15.20
N LYS A 110 -3.97 -14.87 14.64
CA LYS A 110 -2.83 -15.27 13.78
C LYS A 110 -2.77 -14.44 12.50
N LEU A 111 -3.89 -14.28 11.81
CA LEU A 111 -3.96 -13.42 10.63
C LEU A 111 -3.58 -11.97 10.95
N ALA A 112 -4.03 -11.45 12.11
CA ALA A 112 -3.64 -10.11 12.55
C ALA A 112 -2.12 -10.00 12.79
N ILE A 113 -1.46 -11.03 13.34
CA ILE A 113 0.00 -11.05 13.51
C ILE A 113 0.69 -10.99 12.15
N GLU A 114 0.28 -11.83 11.21
CA GLU A 114 0.86 -11.88 9.85
C GLU A 114 0.74 -10.51 9.17
N ASP A 115 -0.45 -9.91 9.20
CA ASP A 115 -0.69 -8.59 8.62
C ASP A 115 0.14 -7.48 9.28
N PHE A 116 0.21 -7.43 10.61
CA PHE A 116 1.02 -6.41 11.27
C PHE A 116 2.52 -6.61 11.04
N GLN A 117 2.99 -7.85 10.96
CA GLN A 117 4.39 -8.14 10.59
C GLN A 117 4.69 -7.68 9.17
N GLU A 118 3.77 -7.90 8.22
CA GLU A 118 3.93 -7.40 6.85
C GLU A 118 3.88 -5.87 6.80
N ALA A 119 3.02 -5.21 7.59
CA ALA A 119 3.02 -3.75 7.69
C ALA A 119 4.37 -3.18 8.16
N LEU A 120 5.10 -3.89 9.02
CA LEU A 120 6.43 -3.53 9.52
C LEU A 120 7.54 -3.72 8.47
N THR A 121 7.30 -4.38 7.34
CA THR A 121 8.26 -4.41 6.21
C THR A 121 8.28 -3.07 5.47
N TYR A 122 7.16 -2.33 5.52
CA TYR A 122 7.00 -1.02 4.90
C TYR A 122 7.18 0.15 5.88
N ARG A 123 6.75 -0.03 7.14
CA ARG A 123 6.89 0.94 8.22
C ARG A 123 8.18 0.65 8.98
N THR A 124 9.14 1.57 8.93
CA THR A 124 10.38 1.47 9.70
C THR A 124 10.54 2.66 10.63
N SER A 125 11.37 2.53 11.66
CA SER A 125 11.71 3.61 12.59
C SER A 125 12.26 4.85 11.87
N ASP A 126 13.01 4.66 10.79
CA ASP A 126 13.71 5.74 10.10
C ASP A 126 12.80 6.50 9.13
N VAL A 127 11.78 5.83 8.59
CA VAL A 127 10.88 6.39 7.57
C VAL A 127 9.58 6.92 8.19
N SER A 128 9.04 6.21 9.18
CA SER A 128 7.72 6.51 9.76
C SER A 128 7.66 6.06 11.22
N PRO A 129 8.44 6.68 12.13
CA PRO A 129 8.58 6.22 13.52
C PRO A 129 7.23 6.12 14.24
N GLU A 130 6.33 7.09 14.05
CA GLU A 130 5.00 7.07 14.68
C GLU A 130 4.16 5.85 14.26
N LEU A 131 4.12 5.55 12.95
CA LEU A 131 3.37 4.40 12.43
C LEU A 131 4.04 3.08 12.81
N TYR A 132 5.38 3.04 12.81
CA TYR A 132 6.15 1.88 13.25
C TYR A 132 5.86 1.52 14.72
N GLY A 133 5.93 2.48 15.63
CA GLY A 133 5.59 2.28 17.03
C GLY A 133 4.11 1.90 17.23
N THR A 134 3.21 2.49 16.43
CA THR A 134 1.78 2.15 16.47
C THR A 134 1.51 0.71 16.05
N THR A 135 2.15 0.20 14.99
CA THR A 135 2.00 -1.19 14.55
C THR A 135 2.59 -2.16 15.57
N TRP A 136 3.73 -1.86 16.20
CA TRP A 136 4.26 -2.67 17.32
C TRP A 136 3.31 -2.72 18.51
N LYS A 137 2.67 -1.59 18.85
CA LYS A 137 1.63 -1.55 19.89
C LYS A 137 0.43 -2.41 19.51
N HIS A 138 0.04 -2.46 18.23
CA HIS A 138 -1.00 -3.38 17.77
C HIS A 138 -0.59 -4.85 17.96
N LEU A 139 0.63 -5.22 17.56
CA LEU A 139 1.16 -6.57 17.79
C LEU A 139 1.15 -6.96 19.28
N GLY A 140 1.55 -6.05 20.17
CA GLY A 140 1.51 -6.30 21.62
C GLY A 140 0.12 -6.69 22.10
N ARG A 141 -0.92 -5.98 21.63
CA ARG A 141 -2.33 -6.28 21.97
C ARG A 141 -2.80 -7.62 21.39
N VAL A 142 -2.33 -7.97 20.20
CA VAL A 142 -2.68 -9.25 19.56
C VAL A 142 -2.05 -10.41 20.32
N TYR A 143 -0.75 -10.32 20.64
CA TYR A 143 -0.05 -11.33 21.42
C TYR A 143 -0.62 -11.47 22.82
N GLU A 144 -0.97 -10.37 23.49
CA GLU A 144 -1.64 -10.40 24.79
C GLU A 144 -2.97 -11.18 24.73
N ASN A 145 -3.81 -10.89 23.73
CA ASN A 145 -5.07 -11.62 23.54
C ASN A 145 -4.85 -13.10 23.21
N LEU A 146 -3.81 -13.43 22.45
CA LEU A 146 -3.45 -14.81 22.12
C LEU A 146 -2.93 -15.56 23.36
N ALA A 147 -2.10 -14.91 24.17
CA ALA A 147 -1.58 -15.43 25.42
C ALA A 147 -2.69 -15.74 26.42
N ILE A 148 -3.67 -14.83 26.55
CA ILE A 148 -4.86 -15.05 27.39
C ILE A 148 -5.67 -16.24 26.87
N HIS A 149 -5.90 -16.33 25.56
CA HIS A 149 -6.66 -17.41 24.94
C HIS A 149 -6.01 -18.79 25.17
N ARG A 150 -4.68 -18.87 25.02
CA ARG A 150 -3.91 -20.12 25.12
C ARG A 150 -3.37 -20.43 26.51
N LYS A 151 -3.37 -19.46 27.42
CA LYS A 151 -2.64 -19.50 28.70
C LYS A 151 -1.14 -19.76 28.48
N SER A 152 -0.54 -19.02 27.55
CA SER A 152 0.82 -19.22 27.05
C SER A 152 1.76 -18.14 27.59
N GLU A 153 2.79 -18.53 28.33
CA GLU A 153 3.83 -17.62 28.83
C GLU A 153 4.68 -17.04 27.70
N ASP A 154 4.96 -17.84 26.67
CA ASP A 154 5.72 -17.41 25.48
C ASP A 154 4.99 -16.29 24.73
N ASP A 155 3.67 -16.41 24.58
CA ASP A 155 2.85 -15.38 23.94
C ASP A 155 2.81 -14.09 24.80
N PHE A 156 2.86 -14.19 26.14
CA PHE A 156 3.01 -13.01 27.01
C PHE A 156 4.38 -12.35 26.85
N ALA A 157 5.45 -13.13 26.74
CA ALA A 157 6.79 -12.60 26.47
C ALA A 157 6.85 -11.86 25.12
N ALA A 158 6.21 -12.40 24.09
CA ALA A 158 6.07 -11.74 22.79
C ALA A 158 5.29 -10.42 22.87
N ALA A 159 4.22 -10.37 23.69
CA ALA A 159 3.47 -9.14 23.92
C ALA A 159 4.34 -8.06 24.58
N ILE A 160 5.12 -8.43 25.60
CA ILE A 160 6.04 -7.52 26.31
C ILE A 160 7.10 -6.97 25.35
N ASP A 161 7.74 -7.81 24.55
CA ASP A 161 8.74 -7.40 23.55
C ASP A 161 8.14 -6.40 22.54
N ALA A 162 6.94 -6.68 22.03
CA ALA A 162 6.25 -5.79 21.10
C ALA A 162 5.93 -4.42 21.73
N TYR A 163 5.45 -4.39 22.98
CA TYR A 163 5.21 -3.13 23.69
C TYR A 163 6.51 -2.36 24.00
N GLN A 164 7.60 -3.06 24.33
CA GLN A 164 8.91 -2.44 24.53
C GLN A 164 9.44 -1.79 23.26
N LYS A 165 9.28 -2.46 22.10
CA LYS A 165 9.61 -1.88 20.79
C LYS A 165 8.76 -0.66 20.45
N ALA A 166 7.47 -0.68 20.77
CA ALA A 166 6.61 0.50 20.59
C ALA A 166 7.09 1.68 21.44
N LEU A 167 7.48 1.42 22.69
CA LEU A 167 7.93 2.44 23.63
C LEU A 167 9.29 3.03 23.27
N SER A 168 10.25 2.21 22.82
CA SER A 168 11.58 2.69 22.45
C SER A 168 11.54 3.68 21.28
N VAL A 169 10.60 3.50 20.36
CA VAL A 169 10.37 4.40 19.22
C VAL A 169 9.75 5.72 19.66
N GLN A 170 8.95 5.75 20.72
CA GLN A 170 8.36 6.98 21.25
C GLN A 170 9.36 7.80 22.09
N GLN A 171 10.40 7.16 22.60
CA GLN A 171 11.41 7.77 23.48
C GLN A 171 12.69 8.21 22.74
N GLY A 172 12.85 7.83 21.46
CA GLY A 172 13.95 8.26 20.59
C GLY A 172 13.57 9.46 19.76
#